data_AF-A0AAV2I3Q9-F1
#
_entry.id   AF-A0AAV2I3Q9-F1
#
_cell.length_a   1.000
_cell.length_b   1.000
_cell.length_c   1.000
_cell.angle_alpha   90.00
_cell.angle_beta   90.00
_cell.angle_gamma   90.00
#
_symmetry.space_group_name_H-M   'P 1'
#
loop_
_entity.id
_entity.type
_entity.pdbx_description
1 polymer ?
#
loop_
_entity_poly.entity_id
_entity_poly.type
_entity_poly.pdbx_seq_one_letter_code
_entity_poly.pdbx_strand_id
1 'polypeptide(L)'
;QFRRAGYFSAKFVMPFQGIFCKSKGSSSEGRYKLHVEKSVIQPEVTWSGFINRNIKSTVDFTHVQQCITSNTQSGGRLICIELTGREQYKPSFSGPRRMPAFGVDIFFEIPLDGNRDTFIYHTVPVPVNIHYSSGCRPVPKLKCDWNGILNQHLGQGYKLVEIFA
;
A
#
# COMPACT_ATOMS: atom_id res chain seq x y z
N GLN A 1 -7.82 47.71 3.37
CA GLN A 1 -8.23 46.87 4.52
C GLN A 1 -8.14 45.41 4.08
N PHE A 2 -7.11 44.68 4.54
CA PHE A 2 -6.85 43.29 4.13
C PHE A 2 -7.85 42.32 4.78
N ARG A 3 -8.58 41.52 3.98
CA ARG A 3 -9.47 40.47 4.47
C ARG A 3 -8.82 39.08 4.32
N ARG A 4 -8.36 38.57 5.48
CA ARG A 4 -8.14 37.17 5.91
C ARG A 4 -7.94 36.11 4.81
N ALA A 5 -6.69 35.77 4.53
CA ALA A 5 -6.34 34.47 3.98
C ALA A 5 -6.74 33.37 4.98
N GLY A 6 -7.64 32.48 4.58
CA GLY A 6 -8.04 31.33 5.39
C GLY A 6 -6.87 30.36 5.55
N TYR A 7 -6.37 30.22 6.77
CA TYR A 7 -5.40 29.22 7.18
C TYR A 7 -6.05 27.83 7.26
N PHE A 8 -6.31 27.20 6.11
CA PHE A 8 -6.80 25.83 6.06
C PHE A 8 -5.64 24.87 5.79
N SER A 9 -5.04 24.32 6.84
CA SER A 9 -4.16 23.16 6.75
C SER A 9 -4.98 21.91 7.04
N ALA A 10 -5.38 21.16 6.03
CA ALA A 10 -5.90 19.80 6.21
C ALA A 10 -4.71 18.83 6.31
N LYS A 11 -4.74 17.95 7.32
CA LYS A 11 -3.84 16.80 7.41
C LYS A 11 -4.61 15.56 6.97
N PHE A 12 -4.09 14.88 5.97
CA PHE A 12 -4.62 13.60 5.49
C PHE A 12 -3.58 12.51 5.78
N VAL A 13 -4.03 11.36 6.30
CA VAL A 13 -3.19 10.17 6.44
C VAL A 13 -3.60 9.18 5.35
N MET A 14 -2.72 8.96 4.37
CA MET A 14 -2.90 7.88 3.38
C MET A 14 -2.33 6.58 3.94
N PRO A 15 -3.06 5.45 3.83
CA PRO A 15 -2.63 4.18 4.36
C PRO A 15 -1.67 3.49 3.38
N PHE A 16 -0.48 4.07 3.21
CA PHE A 16 0.58 3.38 2.47
C PHE A 16 1.00 2.11 3.21
N GLN A 17 1.39 1.10 2.46
CA GLN A 17 1.90 -0.16 2.98
C GLN A 17 3.23 -0.49 2.31
N GLY A 18 4.28 -0.63 3.12
CA GLY A 18 5.54 -1.20 2.67
C GLY A 18 5.49 -2.72 2.82
N ILE A 19 5.83 -3.45 1.77
CA ILE A 19 5.92 -4.90 1.78
C ILE A 19 7.39 -5.29 1.81
N PHE A 20 7.80 -5.97 2.87
CA PHE A 20 9.17 -6.41 3.09
C PHE A 20 9.24 -7.93 3.01
N CYS A 21 10.28 -8.46 2.37
CA CYS A 21 10.54 -9.90 2.31
C CYS A 21 11.87 -10.28 2.96
N LYS A 22 11.93 -11.49 3.53
CA LYS A 22 13.16 -12.10 4.03
C LYS A 22 13.17 -13.58 3.66
N SER A 23 14.27 -14.06 3.06
CA SER A 23 14.44 -15.48 2.78
C SER A 23 14.80 -16.24 4.06
N LYS A 24 14.17 -17.39 4.28
CA LYS A 24 14.53 -18.39 5.30
C LYS A 24 15.38 -19.47 4.63
N GLY A 25 16.66 -19.18 4.43
CA GLY A 25 17.63 -20.13 3.90
C GLY A 25 18.50 -19.56 2.79
N SER A 26 19.39 -20.40 2.25
CA SER A 26 20.15 -20.10 1.04
C SER A 26 19.20 -20.04 -0.15
N SER A 27 19.27 -18.97 -0.93
CA SER A 27 18.54 -18.87 -2.21
C SER A 27 18.98 -20.03 -3.09
N SER A 28 18.03 -20.84 -3.55
CA SER A 28 18.35 -21.84 -4.56
C SER A 28 18.38 -21.17 -5.93
N GLU A 29 19.40 -21.49 -6.73
CA GLU A 29 19.34 -21.20 -8.16
C GLU A 29 18.35 -22.19 -8.78
N GLY A 30 17.25 -21.67 -9.31
CA GLY A 30 16.15 -22.47 -9.82
C GLY A 30 15.45 -21.79 -10.97
N ARG A 31 14.65 -22.56 -11.70
CA ARG A 31 13.79 -21.99 -12.75
C ARG A 31 12.47 -21.55 -12.13
N TYR A 32 12.02 -20.37 -12.52
CA TYR A 32 10.76 -19.80 -12.07
C TYR A 32 9.85 -19.56 -13.27
N LYS A 33 8.54 -19.66 -13.05
CA LYS A 33 7.52 -19.14 -13.96
C LYS A 33 6.88 -17.89 -13.36
N LEU A 34 6.56 -16.94 -14.22
CA LEU A 34 5.74 -15.80 -13.84
C LEU A 34 4.30 -16.26 -13.62
N HIS A 35 3.73 -15.88 -12.48
CA HIS A 35 2.34 -16.09 -12.12
C HIS A 35 1.72 -14.74 -11.75
N VAL A 36 0.48 -14.51 -12.16
CA VAL A 36 -0.21 -13.24 -11.93
C VAL A 36 -1.56 -13.52 -11.29
N GLU A 37 -1.78 -12.94 -10.11
CA GLU A 37 -3.07 -12.95 -9.42
C GLU A 37 -3.77 -11.61 -9.59
N LYS A 38 -5.10 -11.66 -9.74
CA LYS A 38 -5.94 -10.46 -9.82
C LYS A 38 -6.56 -10.19 -8.45
N SER A 39 -6.51 -8.94 -8.01
CA SER A 39 -7.13 -8.51 -6.75
C SER A 39 -7.78 -7.13 -6.89
N VAL A 40 -8.48 -6.70 -5.85
CA VAL A 40 -9.10 -5.38 -5.75
C VAL A 40 -8.83 -4.82 -4.37
N ILE A 41 -8.52 -3.53 -4.32
CA ILE A 41 -8.39 -2.76 -3.09
C ILE A 41 -9.50 -1.71 -3.04
N GLN A 42 -10.04 -1.46 -1.86
CA GLN A 42 -11.04 -0.41 -1.66
C GLN A 42 -10.63 0.50 -0.50
N PRO A 43 -10.30 1.77 -0.77
CA PRO A 43 -10.11 2.76 0.28
C PRO A 43 -11.45 3.15 0.90
N GLU A 44 -11.47 3.17 2.23
CA GLU A 44 -12.52 3.80 3.03
C GLU A 44 -11.98 5.10 3.61
N VAL A 45 -12.81 6.14 3.63
CA VAL A 45 -12.46 7.45 4.18
C VAL A 45 -13.45 7.78 5.28
N THR A 46 -12.95 7.95 6.50
CA THR A 46 -13.74 8.39 7.65
C THR A 46 -13.49 9.87 7.92
N TRP A 47 -14.58 10.64 8.03
CA TRP A 47 -14.54 12.07 8.39
C TRP A 47 -15.07 12.25 9.80
N SER A 48 -14.26 12.81 10.71
CA SER A 48 -14.72 13.29 12.02
C SER A 48 -14.73 14.82 12.11
N GLY A 49 -15.93 15.41 12.29
CA GLY A 49 -16.13 16.78 12.81
C GLY A 49 -15.92 17.98 11.88
N PHE A 50 -16.53 19.12 12.26
CA PHE A 50 -16.51 20.40 11.53
C PHE A 50 -15.34 21.33 11.92
N ILE A 51 -14.76 21.17 13.12
CA ILE A 51 -13.81 22.13 13.72
C ILE A 51 -12.34 21.63 13.65
N ASN A 52 -12.11 20.31 13.56
CA ASN A 52 -10.81 19.70 13.30
C ASN A 52 -10.96 18.61 12.22
N ARG A 53 -10.61 18.92 10.97
CA ARG A 53 -10.73 17.98 9.84
C ARG A 53 -9.62 16.93 9.88
N ASN A 54 -9.74 15.95 10.77
CA ASN A 54 -8.94 14.74 10.70
C ASN A 54 -9.65 13.77 9.75
N ILE A 55 -9.04 13.56 8.58
CA ILE A 55 -9.51 12.60 7.58
C ILE A 55 -8.61 11.37 7.71
N LYS A 56 -9.19 10.24 8.12
CA LYS A 56 -8.49 8.95 8.18
C LYS A 56 -8.94 8.12 6.99
N SER A 57 -7.99 7.59 6.22
CA SER A 57 -8.28 6.58 5.22
C SER A 57 -7.70 5.23 5.62
N THR A 58 -8.47 4.17 5.40
CA THR A 58 -8.04 2.77 5.58
C THR A 58 -8.27 2.04 4.26
N VAL A 59 -7.36 1.17 3.88
CA VAL A 59 -7.51 0.33 2.68
C VAL A 59 -7.69 -1.11 3.14
N ASP A 60 -8.76 -1.77 2.66
CA ASP A 60 -8.88 -3.22 2.82
C ASP A 60 -7.86 -3.92 1.91
N PHE A 61 -6.84 -4.50 2.54
CA PHE A 61 -5.74 -5.20 1.88
C PHE A 61 -5.83 -6.72 2.08
N THR A 62 -6.94 -7.22 2.62
CA THR A 62 -7.08 -8.61 3.07
C THR A 62 -6.90 -9.61 1.92
N HIS A 63 -7.53 -9.37 0.77
CA HIS A 63 -7.41 -10.27 -0.38
C HIS A 63 -5.97 -10.32 -0.93
N VAL A 64 -5.27 -9.17 -0.96
CA VAL A 64 -3.86 -9.12 -1.36
C VAL A 64 -2.98 -9.93 -0.39
N GLN A 65 -3.20 -9.80 0.92
CA GLN A 65 -2.50 -10.61 1.92
C GLN A 65 -2.78 -12.10 1.77
N GLN A 66 -4.02 -12.48 1.43
CA GLN A 66 -4.38 -13.86 1.15
C GLN A 66 -3.66 -14.39 -0.09
N CYS A 67 -3.61 -13.63 -1.19
CA CYS A 67 -2.87 -13.99 -2.40
C CYS A 67 -1.37 -14.18 -2.11
N ILE A 68 -0.76 -13.25 -1.36
CA ILE A 68 0.64 -13.35 -0.93
C ILE A 68 0.83 -14.61 -0.10
N THR A 69 0.01 -14.83 0.93
CA THR A 69 0.14 -15.99 1.82
C THR A 69 0.00 -17.30 1.06
N SER A 70 -1.02 -17.43 0.21
CA SER A 70 -1.29 -18.65 -0.56
C SER A 70 -0.16 -18.99 -1.54
N ASN A 71 0.34 -17.99 -2.27
CA ASN A 71 1.41 -18.22 -3.25
C ASN A 71 2.78 -18.41 -2.61
N THR A 72 3.02 -17.85 -1.44
CA THR A 72 4.32 -17.98 -0.75
C THR A 72 4.44 -19.29 0.02
N GLN A 73 3.32 -19.88 0.45
CA GLN A 73 3.27 -21.26 1.00
C GLN A 73 3.76 -22.32 0.01
N SER A 74 3.61 -22.09 -1.30
CA SER A 74 4.10 -22.97 -2.35
C SER A 74 5.53 -22.65 -2.82
N GLY A 75 6.23 -21.71 -2.15
CA GLY A 75 7.57 -21.26 -2.51
C GLY A 75 7.58 -20.08 -3.49
N GLY A 76 6.43 -19.48 -3.78
CA GLY A 76 6.33 -18.30 -4.63
C GLY A 76 7.03 -17.08 -4.03
N ARG A 77 7.76 -16.36 -4.88
CA ARG A 77 8.39 -15.08 -4.56
C ARG A 77 7.55 -13.94 -5.12
N LEU A 78 7.09 -13.02 -4.26
CA LEU A 78 6.42 -11.80 -4.70
C LEU A 78 7.44 -10.89 -5.39
N ILE A 79 7.08 -10.37 -6.56
CA ILE A 79 7.87 -9.43 -7.35
C ILE A 79 7.39 -8.00 -7.10
N CYS A 80 6.12 -7.72 -7.41
CA CYS A 80 5.53 -6.39 -7.30
C CYS A 80 3.99 -6.46 -7.28
N ILE A 81 3.36 -5.32 -7.01
CA ILE A 81 1.89 -5.14 -7.06
C ILE A 81 1.58 -3.91 -7.90
N GLU A 82 0.91 -4.11 -9.02
CA GLU A 82 0.64 -3.04 -9.99
C GLU A 82 -0.84 -2.69 -10.06
N LEU A 83 -1.15 -1.41 -10.20
CA LEU A 83 -2.51 -0.97 -10.51
C LEU A 83 -2.86 -1.33 -11.95
N THR A 84 -3.97 -2.05 -12.14
CA THR A 84 -4.46 -2.44 -13.49
C THR A 84 -5.06 -1.29 -14.30
N GLY A 85 -5.22 -0.10 -13.71
CA GLY A 85 -5.92 1.03 -14.32
C GLY A 85 -7.43 0.84 -14.47
N ARG A 86 -8.00 -0.28 -13.97
CA ARG A 86 -9.45 -0.52 -13.95
C ARG A 86 -10.03 -0.01 -12.63
N GLU A 87 -10.64 1.16 -12.66
CA GLU A 87 -11.46 1.66 -11.57
C GLU A 87 -12.85 1.03 -11.63
N GLN A 88 -13.25 0.32 -10.58
CA GLN A 88 -14.63 -0.13 -10.41
C GLN A 88 -15.40 0.94 -9.63
N TYR A 89 -16.07 1.82 -10.37
CA TYR A 89 -17.00 2.77 -9.79
C TYR A 89 -18.31 2.07 -9.44
N LYS A 90 -18.60 1.90 -8.15
CA LYS A 90 -19.93 1.53 -7.67
C LYS A 90 -20.58 2.79 -7.08
N PRO A 91 -21.56 3.42 -7.75
CA PRO A 91 -22.26 4.56 -7.17
C PRO A 91 -22.99 4.10 -5.90
N SER A 92 -22.65 4.70 -4.77
CA SER A 92 -23.38 4.49 -3.51
C SER A 92 -24.19 5.76 -3.21
N PHE A 93 -25.51 5.64 -3.25
CA PHE A 93 -26.45 6.74 -3.00
C PHE A 93 -26.84 6.88 -1.51
N SER A 94 -26.33 6.01 -0.64
CA SER A 94 -26.67 6.01 0.80
C SER A 94 -25.51 5.48 1.65
N GLY A 95 -24.76 6.38 2.28
CA GLY A 95 -23.70 6.05 3.23
C GLY A 95 -22.45 6.94 3.11
N PRO A 96 -21.47 6.82 4.03
CA PRO A 96 -20.18 7.49 3.90
C PRO A 96 -19.58 7.16 2.52
N ARG A 97 -19.11 8.19 1.79
CA ARG A 97 -18.54 8.06 0.44
C ARG A 97 -17.48 6.95 0.41
N ARG A 98 -17.83 5.78 -0.12
CA ARG A 98 -16.86 4.75 -0.48
C ARG A 98 -16.07 5.25 -1.70
N MET A 99 -14.75 5.22 -1.61
CA MET A 99 -13.90 5.53 -2.77
C MET A 99 -14.07 4.43 -3.83
N PRO A 100 -13.81 4.73 -5.12
CA PRO A 100 -13.77 3.70 -6.15
C PRO A 100 -12.81 2.59 -5.74
N ALA A 101 -13.16 1.35 -6.08
CA ALA A 101 -12.26 0.24 -5.88
C ALA A 101 -11.28 0.17 -7.05
N PHE A 102 -10.02 -0.13 -6.76
CA PHE A 102 -8.95 -0.19 -7.75
C PHE A 102 -8.56 -1.66 -7.97
N GLY A 103 -8.55 -2.10 -9.23
CA GLY A 103 -8.02 -3.42 -9.56
C GLY A 103 -6.48 -3.41 -9.48
N VAL A 104 -5.91 -4.48 -8.93
CA VAL A 104 -4.45 -4.68 -8.86
C VAL A 104 -4.06 -6.05 -9.40
N ASP A 105 -2.86 -6.11 -9.98
CA ASP A 105 -2.18 -7.32 -10.42
C ASP A 105 -1.03 -7.61 -9.46
N ILE A 106 -0.98 -8.83 -8.96
CA ILE A 106 0.05 -9.27 -8.01
C ILE A 106 0.93 -10.28 -8.74
N PHE A 107 2.21 -9.94 -8.91
CA PHE A 107 3.15 -10.72 -9.69
C PHE A 107 4.01 -11.60 -8.79
N PHE A 108 4.07 -12.89 -9.11
CA PHE A 108 4.88 -13.88 -8.40
C PHE A 108 5.80 -14.63 -9.35
N GLU A 109 6.97 -15.00 -8.86
CA GLU A 109 7.80 -16.07 -9.42
C GLU A 109 7.51 -17.36 -8.66
N ILE A 110 6.99 -18.36 -9.34
CA ILE A 110 6.72 -19.68 -8.76
C ILE A 110 7.83 -20.63 -9.20
N PRO A 111 8.52 -21.31 -8.27
CA PRO A 111 9.55 -22.28 -8.62
C PRO A 111 8.94 -23.44 -9.42
N LEU A 112 9.59 -23.79 -10.52
CA LEU A 112 9.20 -24.92 -11.39
C LEU A 112 9.77 -26.24 -10.87
N ASP A 113 10.99 -26.15 -10.36
CA ASP A 113 11.69 -27.27 -9.75
C ASP A 113 11.26 -27.32 -8.28
N GLY A 114 11.15 -28.50 -7.68
CA GLY A 114 10.62 -28.70 -6.30
C GLY A 114 11.39 -27.98 -5.17
N ASN A 115 12.34 -27.11 -5.51
CA ASN A 115 13.01 -26.17 -4.62
C ASN A 115 12.02 -25.13 -4.10
N ARG A 116 11.65 -25.27 -2.83
CA ARG A 116 10.79 -24.34 -2.12
C ARG A 116 11.64 -23.44 -1.25
N ASP A 117 12.22 -22.41 -1.86
CA ASP A 117 12.72 -21.29 -1.08
C ASP A 117 11.56 -20.74 -0.24
N THR A 118 11.78 -20.56 1.06
CA THR A 118 10.74 -20.05 1.96
C THR A 118 10.98 -18.59 2.23
N PHE A 119 9.96 -17.77 2.03
CA PHE A 119 10.02 -16.32 2.20
C PHE A 119 9.05 -15.89 3.29
N ILE A 120 9.49 -14.96 4.15
CA ILE A 120 8.65 -14.27 5.12
C ILE A 120 8.29 -12.91 4.55
N TYR A 121 7.00 -12.57 4.52
CA TYR A 121 6.53 -11.26 4.10
C TYR A 121 5.93 -10.50 5.27
N HIS A 122 6.38 -9.27 5.47
CA HIS A 122 5.82 -8.34 6.44
C HIS A 122 5.22 -7.14 5.70
N THR A 123 3.96 -6.87 5.98
CA THR A 123 3.27 -5.66 5.52
C THR A 123 3.28 -4.64 6.65
N VAL A 124 3.86 -3.47 6.39
CA VAL A 124 4.07 -2.44 7.41
C VAL A 124 3.31 -1.19 6.99
N PRO A 125 2.37 -0.68 7.82
CA PRO A 125 1.69 0.57 7.53
C PRO A 125 2.69 1.72 7.62
N VAL A 126 2.72 2.55 6.57
CA VAL A 126 3.60 3.71 6.45
C VAL A 126 2.78 4.99 6.63
N PRO A 127 2.98 5.75 7.73
CA PRO A 127 2.23 6.97 7.96
C PRO A 127 2.70 8.09 7.03
N VAL A 128 1.95 8.35 5.96
CA VAL A 128 2.20 9.48 5.05
C VAL A 128 1.29 10.64 5.42
N ASN A 129 1.89 11.76 5.84
CA ASN A 129 1.19 12.99 6.16
C ASN A 129 1.14 13.89 4.93
N ILE A 130 -0.06 14.18 4.44
CA ILE A 130 -0.25 15.15 3.35
C ILE A 130 -0.54 16.53 3.95
N HIS A 131 0.26 17.52 3.57
CA HIS A 131 0.08 18.93 3.94
C HIS A 131 -0.20 19.76 2.69
N TYR A 132 -1.26 20.56 2.72
CA TYR A 132 -1.51 21.52 1.64
C TYR A 132 -0.84 22.86 1.96
N SER A 133 -0.10 23.42 1.01
CA SER A 133 0.44 24.78 1.16
C SER A 133 -0.69 25.81 1.17
N SER A 134 -0.61 26.83 2.03
CA SER A 134 -1.56 27.95 2.03
C SER A 134 -1.39 28.80 0.76
N GLY A 135 -2.49 29.09 0.05
CA GLY A 135 -2.52 29.94 -1.15
C GLY A 135 -3.71 29.65 -2.05
N CYS A 136 -3.89 30.45 -3.12
CA CYS A 136 -5.00 30.28 -4.08
C CYS A 136 -4.91 28.97 -4.91
N ARG A 137 -3.75 28.31 -4.91
CA ARG A 137 -3.53 26.99 -5.53
C ARG A 137 -2.77 26.11 -4.53
N PRO A 138 -3.46 25.40 -3.63
CA PRO A 138 -2.81 24.55 -2.64
C PRO A 138 -2.10 23.38 -3.33
N VAL A 139 -0.79 23.24 -3.12
CA VAL A 139 0.01 22.12 -3.62
C VAL A 139 0.17 21.11 -2.48
N PRO A 140 -0.17 19.83 -2.69
CA PRO A 140 0.06 18.81 -1.67
C PRO A 140 1.56 18.56 -1.48
N LYS A 141 2.01 18.57 -0.23
CA LYS A 141 3.35 18.20 0.20
C LYS A 141 3.25 16.94 1.06
N LEU A 142 3.88 15.88 0.61
CA LEU A 142 3.94 14.59 1.30
C LEU A 142 5.10 14.63 2.31
N LYS A 143 4.82 14.23 3.55
CA LYS A 143 5.83 14.03 4.61
C LYS A 143 5.73 12.61 5.13
N CYS A 144 6.80 11.85 4.97
CA CYS A 144 6.94 10.48 5.41
C CYS A 144 8.39 10.23 5.85
N ASP A 145 8.59 9.50 6.95
CA ASP A 145 9.92 9.05 7.37
C ASP A 145 10.22 7.66 6.79
N TRP A 146 10.52 7.63 5.50
CA TRP A 146 10.92 6.39 4.83
C TRP A 146 12.23 5.83 5.39
N ASN A 147 13.16 6.69 5.78
CA ASN A 147 14.47 6.24 6.25
C ASN A 147 14.35 5.47 7.56
N GLY A 148 13.58 5.97 8.53
CA GLY A 148 13.31 5.26 9.77
C GLY A 148 12.64 3.89 9.54
N ILE A 149 11.61 3.87 8.69
CA ILE A 149 10.85 2.64 8.39
C ILE A 149 11.72 1.61 7.67
N LEU A 150 12.50 2.02 6.67
CA LEU A 150 13.39 1.13 5.92
C LEU A 150 14.51 0.60 6.82
N ASN A 151 15.20 1.48 7.57
CA ASN A 151 16.32 1.07 8.42
C ASN A 151 15.92 0.03 9.47
N GLN A 152 14.71 0.16 10.04
CA GLN A 152 14.19 -0.81 11.00
C GLN A 152 14.14 -2.24 10.43
N HIS A 153 13.82 -2.39 9.15
CA HIS A 153 13.62 -3.69 8.50
C HIS A 153 14.89 -4.19 7.78
N LEU A 154 15.58 -3.30 7.08
CA LEU A 154 16.81 -3.63 6.35
C LEU A 154 17.90 -4.15 7.29
N GLY A 155 18.06 -3.53 8.48
CA GLY A 155 19.00 -4.00 9.50
C GLY A 155 18.70 -5.40 10.04
N GLN A 156 17.47 -5.89 9.88
CA GLN A 156 17.05 -7.24 10.27
C GLN A 156 17.18 -8.27 9.12
N GLY A 157 17.73 -7.87 7.98
CA GLY A 157 17.91 -8.72 6.80
C GLY A 157 16.66 -8.84 5.92
N TYR A 158 15.67 -7.96 6.09
CA TYR A 158 14.58 -7.83 5.13
C TYR A 158 15.02 -7.02 3.90
N LYS A 159 14.32 -7.21 2.80
CA LYS A 159 14.41 -6.41 1.58
C LYS A 159 13.05 -5.78 1.31
N LEU A 160 13.03 -4.53 0.85
CA LEU A 160 11.80 -3.92 0.36
C LEU A 160 11.42 -4.57 -0.97
N VAL A 161 10.16 -4.99 -1.10
CA VAL A 161 9.60 -5.53 -2.33
C VAL A 161 8.76 -4.48 -3.04
N GLU A 162 7.83 -3.86 -2.31
CA GLU A 162 6.86 -2.94 -2.89
C GLU A 162 6.43 -1.86 -1.89
N ILE A 163 6.07 -0.69 -2.40
CA ILE A 163 5.35 0.35 -1.65
C ILE A 163 4.03 0.60 -2.36
N PHE A 164 2.93 0.37 -1.65
CA PHE A 164 1.60 0.45 -2.22
C PHE A 164 0.71 1.42 -1.41
N ALA A 165 -0.21 2.13 -2.07
CA ALA A 165 -1.03 3.22 -1.51
C ALA A 165 -2.53 2.98 -1.59
#